data_AF-A0A418NV02-F1
#
_entry.id   AF-A0A418NV02-F1
#
_cell.length_a   1.000
_cell.length_b   1.000
_cell.length_c   1.000
_cell.angle_alpha   90.00
_cell.angle_beta   90.00
_cell.angle_gamma   90.00
#
_symmetry.space_group_name_H-M   'P 1'
#
loop_
_entity.id
_entity.type
_entity.pdbx_description
1 polymer ?
#
loop_
_entity_poly.entity_id
_entity_poly.type
_entity_poly.pdbx_seq_one_letter_code
_entity_poly.pdbx_strand_id
1 'polypeptide(L)'
;MLRWSSLLTALALGLAAVPSVQAQEDAPPRLALMGTVPIYWGEAAGLDEMLGGDAPSHWARAVLEERFALAPLDYLSDDTLAPYRYLLMAQPRGLSAEENVALDRWVQEGGRLVLFADPMMTGESRFHLGDRRRPQDVALLSPILAHWGLEMHFDTDQPGGPQVSEHLGGPIPVNLRGHLSEAGEARFCTIPGDGLLADCAIGQGRALVIADAAIVDIVGPHAHAEDALRRIADHVFVKIGDDAGIDAQQAREVPESPANWPEMATPDNHADHAKGGNPGQ
;
A
#
# COMPACT_ATOMS: atom_id res chain seq x y z
N MET A 1 -85.40 34.49 15.97
CA MET A 1 -85.53 33.06 16.29
C MET A 1 -84.31 32.35 15.73
N LEU A 2 -83.61 31.62 16.60
CA LEU A 2 -82.38 30.84 16.36
C LEU A 2 -82.50 29.87 15.17
N ARG A 3 -81.39 29.65 14.45
CA ARG A 3 -80.96 28.37 13.84
C ARG A 3 -79.54 28.54 13.28
N TRP A 4 -78.50 28.35 14.10
CA TRP A 4 -77.77 27.11 14.42
C TRP A 4 -76.88 26.59 13.28
N SER A 5 -75.58 26.72 13.55
CA SER A 5 -74.39 26.45 12.76
C SER A 5 -74.23 24.99 12.32
N SER A 6 -73.56 24.79 11.18
CA SER A 6 -72.83 23.55 10.89
C SER A 6 -71.53 23.93 10.19
N LEU A 7 -70.45 24.02 10.98
CA LEU A 7 -69.08 24.10 10.50
C LEU A 7 -68.56 22.67 10.36
N LEU A 8 -68.31 22.23 9.12
CA LEU A 8 -67.63 20.99 8.82
C LEU A 8 -66.11 21.25 8.84
N THR A 9 -65.45 20.72 9.87
CA THR A 9 -64.00 20.70 10.00
C THR A 9 -63.43 19.60 9.09
N ALA A 10 -62.79 19.97 7.98
CA ALA A 10 -62.03 19.04 7.16
C ALA A 10 -60.59 18.95 7.70
N LEU A 11 -60.29 17.85 8.38
CA LEU A 11 -58.96 17.50 8.88
C LEU A 11 -58.14 16.91 7.71
N ALA A 12 -57.30 17.73 7.08
CA ALA A 12 -56.34 17.24 6.08
C ALA A 12 -55.15 16.58 6.78
N LEU A 13 -55.06 15.25 6.68
CA LEU A 13 -53.86 14.49 7.08
C LEU A 13 -52.70 14.85 6.14
N GLY A 14 -51.68 15.51 6.69
CA GLY A 14 -50.38 15.65 6.03
C GLY A 14 -49.62 14.33 6.10
N LEU A 15 -49.50 13.63 4.97
CA LEU A 15 -48.46 12.60 4.81
C LEU A 15 -47.11 13.32 4.71
N ALA A 16 -46.35 13.31 5.81
CA ALA A 16 -44.94 13.64 5.77
C ALA A 16 -44.21 12.56 4.97
N ALA A 17 -43.78 12.91 3.76
CA ALA A 17 -42.85 12.09 2.99
C ALA A 17 -41.50 12.08 3.73
N VAL A 18 -41.18 10.94 4.34
CA VAL A 18 -39.84 10.70 4.91
C VAL A 18 -38.90 10.48 3.72
N PRO A 19 -37.87 11.31 3.50
CA PRO A 19 -36.90 11.03 2.45
C PRO A 19 -36.15 9.76 2.86
N SER A 20 -36.37 8.69 2.12
CA SER A 20 -35.52 7.51 2.15
C SER A 20 -34.12 7.96 1.72
N VAL A 21 -33.20 8.04 2.68
CA VAL A 21 -31.75 8.11 2.41
C VAL A 21 -31.42 6.84 1.64
N GLN A 22 -31.31 6.94 0.33
CA GLN A 22 -30.69 5.88 -0.45
C GLN A 22 -29.26 5.80 0.07
N ALA A 23 -28.90 4.67 0.68
CA ALA A 23 -27.51 4.38 0.96
C ALA A 23 -26.79 4.51 -0.39
N GLN A 24 -25.98 5.56 -0.53
CA GLN A 24 -24.99 5.62 -1.59
C GLN A 24 -24.16 4.35 -1.37
N GLU A 25 -24.23 3.40 -2.30
CA GLU A 25 -23.26 2.31 -2.31
C GLU A 25 -21.91 3.00 -2.52
N ASP A 26 -21.18 3.20 -1.43
CA ASP A 26 -19.84 3.75 -1.48
C ASP A 26 -19.03 2.84 -2.41
N ALA A 27 -18.46 3.44 -3.46
CA ALA A 27 -17.65 2.70 -4.41
C ALA A 27 -16.53 1.98 -3.64
N PRO A 28 -16.20 0.72 -4.00
CA PRO A 28 -15.19 -0.02 -3.28
C PRO A 28 -13.85 0.73 -3.30
N PRO A 29 -13.10 0.72 -2.18
CA PRO A 29 -11.80 1.38 -2.11
C PRO A 29 -10.85 0.85 -3.17
N ARG A 30 -9.99 1.72 -3.71
CA ARG A 30 -9.01 1.34 -4.73
C ARG A 30 -7.80 0.67 -4.10
N LEU A 31 -7.45 -0.53 -4.56
CA LEU A 31 -6.24 -1.25 -4.18
C LEU A 31 -5.27 -1.28 -5.36
N ALA A 32 -4.12 -0.62 -5.20
CA ALA A 32 -3.03 -0.72 -6.15
C ALA A 32 -2.36 -2.09 -6.04
N LEU A 33 -2.03 -2.69 -7.18
CA LEU A 33 -1.31 -3.96 -7.27
C LEU A 33 0.00 -3.74 -8.01
N MET A 34 1.12 -4.17 -7.42
CA MET A 34 2.42 -4.21 -8.09
C MET A 34 3.06 -5.58 -7.83
N GLY A 35 3.71 -6.17 -8.81
CA GLY A 35 4.32 -7.47 -8.56
C GLY A 35 4.64 -8.22 -9.83
N THR A 36 5.38 -9.31 -9.66
CA THR A 36 5.63 -10.24 -10.75
C THR A 36 4.69 -11.43 -10.72
N VAL A 37 4.02 -11.70 -9.59
CA VAL A 37 2.85 -12.57 -9.55
C VAL A 37 1.71 -11.94 -10.36
N PRO A 38 1.18 -12.61 -11.39
CA PRO A 38 0.25 -12.00 -12.33
C PRO A 38 -1.20 -11.99 -11.82
N ILE A 39 -1.43 -11.37 -10.65
CA ILE A 39 -2.76 -11.34 -10.01
C ILE A 39 -3.81 -10.70 -10.92
N TYR A 40 -3.50 -9.55 -11.54
CA TYR A 40 -4.50 -8.79 -12.29
C TYR A 40 -4.80 -9.38 -13.68
N TRP A 41 -3.78 -9.83 -14.41
CA TRP A 41 -3.90 -10.25 -15.81
C TRP A 41 -3.86 -11.78 -16.01
N GLY A 42 -3.55 -12.55 -14.96
CA GLY A 42 -3.23 -13.97 -15.08
C GLY A 42 -1.93 -14.20 -15.87
N GLU A 43 -1.51 -15.45 -16.01
CA GLU A 43 -0.46 -15.78 -16.97
C GLU A 43 -1.06 -15.65 -18.38
N ALA A 44 -1.13 -14.47 -18.97
CA ALA A 44 -1.52 -14.28 -20.38
C ALA A 44 -0.26 -14.14 -21.26
N ALA A 45 -0.21 -14.83 -22.42
CA ALA A 45 0.98 -14.96 -23.26
C ALA A 45 1.07 -13.85 -24.32
N GLY A 46 0.08 -12.97 -24.35
CA GLY A 46 0.06 -11.80 -25.22
C GLY A 46 -1.27 -11.07 -25.16
N LEU A 47 -1.30 -9.90 -25.79
CA LEU A 47 -2.48 -9.04 -25.87
C LEU A 47 -3.67 -9.77 -26.52
N ASP A 48 -3.43 -10.68 -27.45
CA ASP A 48 -4.49 -11.46 -28.12
C ASP A 48 -5.23 -12.40 -27.16
N GLU A 49 -4.52 -13.04 -26.22
CA GLU A 49 -5.12 -13.92 -25.20
C GLU A 49 -5.85 -13.09 -24.12
N MET A 50 -5.32 -11.89 -23.81
CA MET A 50 -5.98 -10.93 -22.91
C MET A 50 -7.27 -10.36 -23.50
N LEU A 51 -7.27 -10.01 -24.79
CA LEU A 51 -8.45 -9.47 -25.49
C LEU A 51 -9.48 -10.56 -25.82
N GLY A 52 -9.02 -11.81 -26.01
CA GLY A 52 -9.89 -12.97 -26.19
C GLY A 52 -10.63 -13.39 -24.91
N GLY A 53 -10.14 -12.97 -23.73
CA GLY A 53 -10.73 -13.34 -22.44
C GLY A 53 -10.48 -14.80 -22.02
N ASP A 54 -9.61 -15.51 -22.74
CA ASP A 54 -9.34 -16.94 -22.55
C ASP A 54 -8.21 -17.22 -21.55
N ALA A 55 -7.48 -16.19 -21.10
CA ALA A 55 -6.47 -16.34 -20.05
C ALA A 55 -7.14 -16.55 -18.68
N PRO A 56 -6.84 -17.64 -17.95
CA PRO A 56 -7.37 -17.84 -16.61
C PRO A 56 -6.87 -16.72 -15.69
N SER A 57 -7.81 -15.98 -15.10
CA SER A 57 -7.50 -15.01 -14.06
C SER A 57 -6.91 -15.71 -12.84
N HIS A 58 -5.94 -15.09 -12.20
CA HIS A 58 -5.43 -15.55 -10.92
C HIS A 58 -6.57 -15.55 -9.88
N TRP A 59 -6.72 -16.63 -9.11
CA TRP A 59 -7.80 -16.80 -8.12
C TRP A 59 -7.81 -15.66 -7.08
N ALA A 60 -6.63 -15.18 -6.68
CA ALA A 60 -6.48 -14.07 -5.73
C ALA A 60 -7.17 -12.78 -6.19
N ARG A 61 -7.32 -12.58 -7.51
CA ARG A 61 -8.05 -11.44 -8.05
C ARG A 61 -9.50 -11.43 -7.57
N ALA A 62 -10.19 -12.56 -7.70
CA ALA A 62 -11.58 -12.70 -7.28
C ALA A 62 -11.73 -12.42 -5.78
N VAL A 63 -10.83 -12.96 -4.96
CA VAL A 63 -10.82 -12.75 -3.51
C VAL A 63 -10.67 -11.26 -3.15
N LEU A 64 -9.78 -10.54 -3.84
CA LEU A 64 -9.55 -9.11 -3.57
C LEU A 64 -10.67 -8.22 -4.13
N GLU A 65 -11.25 -8.56 -5.29
CA GLU A 65 -12.34 -7.82 -5.93
C GLU A 65 -13.65 -7.85 -5.13
N GLU A 66 -13.80 -8.76 -4.16
CA GLU A 66 -14.93 -8.74 -3.23
C GLU A 66 -14.98 -7.48 -2.36
N ARG A 67 -13.84 -6.79 -2.18
CA ARG A 67 -13.74 -5.61 -1.31
C ARG A 67 -13.08 -4.41 -1.96
N PHE A 68 -12.35 -4.59 -3.05
CA PHE A 68 -11.52 -3.54 -3.64
C PHE A 68 -11.73 -3.38 -5.14
N ALA A 69 -11.64 -2.15 -5.62
CA ALA A 69 -11.41 -1.87 -7.04
C ALA A 69 -9.91 -1.97 -7.34
N LEU A 70 -9.50 -3.03 -8.04
CA LEU A 70 -8.08 -3.29 -8.31
C LEU A 70 -7.53 -2.38 -9.41
N ALA A 71 -6.30 -1.88 -9.22
CA ALA A 71 -5.57 -1.09 -10.22
C ALA A 71 -4.12 -1.56 -10.32
N PRO A 72 -3.64 -2.03 -11.48
CA PRO A 72 -2.25 -2.44 -11.65
C PRO A 72 -1.31 -1.22 -11.71
N LEU A 73 -0.14 -1.34 -11.10
CA LEU A 73 0.97 -0.38 -11.16
C LEU A 73 2.28 -1.11 -11.53
N ASP A 74 3.03 -0.51 -12.45
CA ASP A 74 4.34 -1.03 -12.89
C ASP A 74 5.53 -0.23 -12.32
N TYR A 75 5.26 0.94 -11.73
CA TYR A 75 6.24 1.89 -11.23
C TYR A 75 5.71 2.71 -10.06
N LEU A 76 6.57 2.95 -9.06
CA LEU A 76 6.26 3.69 -7.84
C LEU A 76 6.87 5.10 -7.88
N SER A 77 6.03 6.11 -7.97
CA SER A 77 6.37 7.51 -7.71
C SER A 77 5.29 8.15 -6.86
N ASP A 78 5.58 9.36 -6.36
CA ASP A 78 4.59 10.13 -5.60
C ASP A 78 3.28 10.29 -6.39
N ASP A 79 3.37 10.62 -7.69
CA ASP A 79 2.22 10.79 -8.57
C ASP A 79 1.44 9.49 -8.81
N THR A 80 2.12 8.35 -8.96
CA THR A 80 1.43 7.07 -9.20
C THR A 80 0.80 6.51 -7.94
N LEU A 81 1.34 6.82 -6.76
CA LEU A 81 0.86 6.36 -5.47
C LEU A 81 -0.20 7.28 -4.84
N ALA A 82 -0.16 8.59 -5.09
CA ALA A 82 -1.08 9.57 -4.52
C ALA A 82 -2.59 9.22 -4.60
N PRO A 83 -3.10 8.59 -5.68
CA PRO A 83 -4.51 8.22 -5.78
C PRO A 83 -4.92 7.03 -4.89
N TYR A 84 -3.98 6.38 -4.21
CA TYR A 84 -4.20 5.10 -3.53
C TYR A 84 -3.83 5.17 -2.05
N ARG A 85 -4.73 4.66 -1.21
CA ARG A 85 -4.47 4.40 0.21
C ARG A 85 -3.86 3.03 0.46
N TYR A 86 -4.16 2.07 -0.41
CA TYR A 86 -3.82 0.66 -0.25
C TYR A 86 -2.95 0.19 -1.42
N LEU A 87 -1.87 -0.51 -1.09
CA LEU A 87 -0.97 -1.16 -2.03
C LEU A 87 -0.73 -2.60 -1.59
N LEU A 88 -0.87 -3.54 -2.53
CA LEU A 88 -0.42 -4.91 -2.38
C LEU A 88 0.73 -5.16 -3.37
N MET A 89 1.89 -5.52 -2.82
CA MET A 89 3.06 -5.90 -3.58
C MET A 89 3.24 -7.42 -3.52
N ALA A 90 3.13 -8.11 -4.65
CA ALA A 90 3.26 -9.57 -4.73
C ALA A 90 4.52 -9.97 -5.52
N GLN A 91 5.57 -10.37 -4.81
CA GLN A 91 6.88 -10.70 -5.38
C GLN A 91 7.37 -9.61 -6.36
N PRO A 92 7.54 -8.36 -5.91
CA PRO A 92 7.98 -7.30 -6.80
C PRO A 92 9.41 -7.54 -7.28
N ARG A 93 9.71 -6.99 -8.46
CA ARG A 93 11.10 -6.80 -8.90
C ARG A 93 11.86 -5.92 -7.92
N GLY A 94 13.19 -5.91 -8.04
CA GLY A 94 14.02 -4.91 -7.39
C GLY A 94 13.52 -3.49 -7.68
N LEU A 95 13.39 -2.70 -6.61
CA LEU A 95 12.99 -1.30 -6.69
C LEU A 95 14.21 -0.42 -6.98
N SER A 96 14.04 0.56 -7.85
CA SER A 96 15.05 1.62 -8.03
C SER A 96 15.16 2.49 -6.78
N ALA A 97 16.24 3.28 -6.66
CA ALA A 97 16.42 4.17 -5.51
C ALA A 97 15.25 5.15 -5.33
N GLU A 98 14.73 5.69 -6.43
CA GLU A 98 13.58 6.59 -6.44
C GLU A 98 12.31 5.89 -5.93
N GLU A 99 12.04 4.67 -6.40
CA GLU A 99 10.88 3.89 -5.97
C GLU A 99 10.95 3.50 -4.49
N ASN A 100 12.15 3.19 -3.97
CA ASN A 100 12.32 2.93 -2.54
C ASN A 100 11.93 4.18 -1.72
N VAL A 101 12.37 5.37 -2.15
CA VAL A 101 12.06 6.63 -1.47
C VAL A 101 10.58 6.99 -1.59
N ALA A 102 9.97 6.82 -2.78
CA ALA A 102 8.56 7.09 -3.00
C ALA A 102 7.67 6.16 -2.16
N LEU A 103 8.00 4.86 -2.12
CA LEU A 103 7.28 3.89 -1.30
C LEU A 103 7.38 4.23 0.19
N ASP A 104 8.61 4.49 0.68
CA ASP A 104 8.84 4.85 2.08
C ASP A 104 8.04 6.09 2.48
N ARG A 105 8.13 7.17 1.69
CA ARG A 105 7.39 8.41 1.94
C ARG A 105 5.89 8.18 1.94
N TRP A 106 5.37 7.48 0.93
CA TRP A 106 3.94 7.18 0.83
C TRP A 106 3.44 6.38 2.03
N VAL A 107 4.20 5.39 2.51
CA VAL A 107 3.88 4.70 3.76
C VAL A 107 3.92 5.69 4.92
N GLN A 108 4.99 6.47 5.11
CA GLN A 108 5.10 7.45 6.20
C GLN A 108 3.91 8.44 6.25
N GLU A 109 3.37 8.81 5.10
CA GLU A 109 2.23 9.72 4.95
C GLU A 109 0.86 9.05 5.14
N GLY A 110 0.84 7.76 5.42
CA GLY A 110 -0.36 7.02 5.79
C GLY A 110 -0.68 5.82 4.90
N GLY A 111 0.09 5.58 3.84
CA GLY A 111 -0.04 4.40 2.99
C GLY A 111 -0.11 3.10 3.78
N ARG A 112 -0.90 2.16 3.26
CA ARG A 112 -1.11 0.83 3.83
C ARG A 112 -0.61 -0.22 2.85
N LEU A 113 0.47 -0.91 3.21
CA LEU A 113 1.15 -1.88 2.36
C LEU A 113 0.97 -3.31 2.88
N VAL A 114 0.64 -4.23 1.98
CA VAL A 114 0.90 -5.67 2.14
C VAL A 114 2.00 -6.05 1.16
N LEU A 115 3.08 -6.65 1.63
CA LEU A 115 4.22 -7.07 0.80
C LEU A 115 4.47 -8.57 0.97
N PHE A 116 4.21 -9.34 -0.07
CA PHE A 116 4.68 -10.72 -0.19
C PHE A 116 6.04 -10.73 -0.87
N ALA A 117 7.06 -11.18 -0.14
CA ALA A 117 8.44 -11.25 -0.60
C ALA A 117 9.03 -12.61 -0.25
N ASP A 118 9.19 -13.43 -1.27
CA ASP A 118 9.66 -14.81 -1.20
C ASP A 118 11.13 -14.88 -1.58
N PRO A 119 12.01 -15.42 -0.72
CA PRO A 119 13.41 -15.64 -1.06
C PRO A 119 13.65 -16.84 -1.99
N MET A 120 12.65 -17.72 -2.16
CA MET A 120 12.74 -18.93 -2.97
C MET A 120 11.36 -19.34 -3.48
N MET A 121 10.82 -18.54 -4.42
CA MET A 121 9.51 -18.81 -4.99
C MET A 121 9.50 -20.13 -5.76
N THR A 122 8.55 -20.99 -5.42
CA THR A 122 8.46 -22.37 -5.94
C THR A 122 7.37 -22.59 -6.99
N GLY A 123 6.54 -21.58 -7.25
CA GLY A 123 5.45 -21.64 -8.21
C GLY A 123 5.93 -21.97 -9.63
N GLU A 124 5.37 -23.02 -10.23
CA GLU A 124 5.65 -23.35 -11.62
C GLU A 124 4.96 -22.34 -12.55
N SER A 125 5.74 -21.62 -13.35
CA SER A 125 5.23 -20.72 -14.38
C SER A 125 5.24 -21.41 -15.74
N ARG A 126 4.25 -21.09 -16.58
CA ARG A 126 4.23 -21.56 -17.98
C ARG A 126 5.32 -20.91 -18.84
N PHE A 127 5.95 -19.84 -18.36
CA PHE A 127 7.02 -19.13 -19.07
C PHE A 127 8.40 -19.71 -18.75
N HIS A 128 9.29 -19.70 -19.75
CA HIS A 128 10.66 -20.18 -19.58
C HIS A 128 11.52 -19.24 -18.71
N LEU A 129 12.59 -19.78 -18.13
CA LEU A 129 13.60 -18.98 -17.42
C LEU A 129 14.12 -17.83 -18.30
N GLY A 130 14.10 -16.61 -17.78
CA GLY A 130 14.49 -15.39 -18.50
C GLY A 130 13.35 -14.65 -19.23
N ASP A 131 12.14 -15.21 -19.31
CA ASP A 131 10.96 -14.46 -19.77
C ASP A 131 10.54 -13.42 -18.72
N ARG A 132 10.33 -12.17 -19.14
CA ARG A 132 9.97 -11.05 -18.24
C ARG A 132 8.62 -11.21 -17.55
N ARG A 133 7.74 -12.07 -18.07
CA ARG A 133 6.41 -12.35 -17.50
C ARG A 133 6.42 -13.46 -16.46
N ARG A 134 7.51 -14.21 -16.38
CA ARG A 134 7.72 -15.19 -15.32
C ARG A 134 7.92 -14.44 -13.99
N PRO A 135 7.24 -14.85 -12.90
CA PRO A 135 7.55 -14.29 -11.59
C PRO A 135 9.01 -14.45 -11.22
N GLN A 136 9.52 -13.52 -10.41
CA GLN A 136 10.89 -13.56 -9.94
C GLN A 136 11.05 -14.64 -8.88
N ASP A 137 12.08 -15.46 -9.02
CA ASP A 137 12.36 -16.55 -8.07
C ASP A 137 12.76 -16.02 -6.69
N VAL A 138 13.25 -14.78 -6.61
CA VAL A 138 13.74 -14.14 -5.38
C VAL A 138 13.34 -12.65 -5.35
N ALA A 139 12.77 -12.20 -4.23
CA ALA A 139 12.48 -10.78 -4.02
C ALA A 139 13.74 -9.99 -3.63
N LEU A 140 14.09 -8.94 -4.40
CA LEU A 140 15.28 -8.12 -4.16
C LEU A 140 14.92 -6.78 -3.50
N LEU A 141 14.51 -6.83 -2.23
CA LEU A 141 13.97 -5.68 -1.48
C LEU A 141 14.84 -5.25 -0.28
N SER A 142 16.10 -5.70 -0.22
CA SER A 142 17.00 -5.40 0.90
C SER A 142 17.09 -3.90 1.26
N PRO A 143 17.14 -2.94 0.31
CA PRO A 143 17.24 -1.52 0.67
C PRO A 143 16.07 -1.00 1.53
N ILE A 144 14.82 -1.23 1.10
CA ILE A 144 13.64 -0.76 1.84
C ILE A 144 13.44 -1.55 3.14
N LEU A 145 13.69 -2.86 3.13
CA LEU A 145 13.59 -3.68 4.34
C LEU A 145 14.59 -3.22 5.40
N ALA A 146 15.87 -3.03 5.03
CA ALA A 146 16.89 -2.55 5.94
C ALA A 146 16.59 -1.15 6.45
N HIS A 147 16.02 -0.27 5.61
CA HIS A 147 15.58 1.06 6.03
C HIS A 147 14.49 0.98 7.11
N TRP A 148 13.57 0.02 6.98
CA TRP A 148 12.53 -0.23 7.98
C TRP A 148 13.00 -1.05 9.20
N GLY A 149 14.28 -1.42 9.26
CA GLY A 149 14.88 -2.17 10.35
C GLY A 149 14.65 -3.68 10.25
N LEU A 150 14.49 -4.20 9.04
CA LEU A 150 14.29 -5.62 8.75
C LEU A 150 15.45 -6.19 7.92
N GLU A 151 15.80 -7.43 8.21
CA GLU A 151 16.62 -8.26 7.32
C GLU A 151 15.87 -9.55 7.01
N MET A 152 15.97 -10.01 5.76
CA MET A 152 15.38 -11.26 5.30
C MET A 152 16.46 -12.32 5.18
N HIS A 153 16.26 -13.43 5.89
CA HIS A 153 17.11 -14.60 5.83
C HIS A 153 16.40 -15.75 5.11
N PHE A 154 17.18 -16.66 4.56
CA PHE A 154 16.70 -17.91 3.98
C PHE A 154 17.53 -19.07 4.53
N ASP A 155 16.87 -20.08 5.07
CA ASP A 155 17.51 -21.32 5.50
C ASP A 155 17.53 -22.30 4.32
N THR A 156 18.72 -22.66 3.84
CA THR A 156 18.90 -23.59 2.72
C THR A 156 18.68 -25.04 3.12
N ASP A 157 18.73 -25.37 4.42
CA ASP A 157 18.56 -26.73 4.94
C ASP A 157 17.10 -27.03 5.32
N GLN A 158 16.20 -26.04 5.17
CA GLN A 158 14.79 -26.23 5.46
C GLN A 158 14.15 -27.26 4.51
N PRO A 159 13.19 -28.07 5.00
CA PRO A 159 12.48 -29.01 4.15
C PRO A 159 11.62 -28.24 3.12
N GLY A 160 11.75 -28.60 1.85
CA GLY A 160 10.85 -28.11 0.81
C GLY A 160 9.46 -28.76 0.88
N GLY A 161 8.50 -28.12 0.22
CA GLY A 161 7.13 -28.57 0.08
C GLY A 161 6.14 -27.74 0.90
N PRO A 162 4.82 -27.81 0.57
CA PRO A 162 3.80 -27.03 1.25
C PRO A 162 3.75 -27.32 2.75
N GLN A 163 3.82 -26.26 3.54
CA GLN A 163 3.65 -26.25 4.98
C GLN A 163 2.62 -25.20 5.38
N VAL A 164 2.30 -25.15 6.67
CA VAL A 164 1.39 -24.16 7.25
C VAL A 164 2.07 -23.53 8.47
N SER A 165 1.97 -22.21 8.58
CA SER A 165 2.32 -21.45 9.79
C SER A 165 1.10 -20.73 10.34
N GLU A 166 0.98 -20.62 11.66
CA GLU A 166 -0.18 -20.03 12.35
C GLU A 166 0.07 -18.56 12.66
N HIS A 167 -0.63 -17.66 11.96
CA HIS A 167 -0.48 -16.22 12.13
C HIS A 167 -1.80 -15.49 11.85
N LEU A 168 -1.96 -14.29 12.41
CA LEU A 168 -3.18 -13.49 12.26
C LEU A 168 -4.46 -14.28 12.62
N GLY A 169 -4.36 -15.22 13.57
CA GLY A 169 -5.47 -16.05 14.04
C GLY A 169 -5.84 -17.23 13.14
N GLY A 170 -4.98 -17.65 12.20
CA GLY A 170 -5.23 -18.88 11.44
C GLY A 170 -4.06 -19.34 10.56
N PRO A 171 -4.29 -20.41 9.77
CA PRO A 171 -3.25 -21.03 8.97
C PRO A 171 -2.87 -20.17 7.76
N ILE A 172 -1.58 -20.03 7.51
CA ILE A 172 -0.98 -19.41 6.33
C ILE A 172 -0.16 -20.48 5.59
N PRO A 173 -0.47 -20.80 4.32
CA PRO A 173 0.35 -21.71 3.55
C PRO A 173 1.71 -21.09 3.23
N VAL A 174 2.76 -21.88 3.38
CA VAL A 174 4.15 -21.48 3.15
C VAL A 174 4.94 -22.57 2.44
N ASN A 175 5.96 -22.23 1.67
CA ASN A 175 6.87 -23.19 1.04
C ASN A 175 8.23 -22.55 0.76
N LEU A 176 9.30 -23.10 1.36
CA LEU A 176 10.64 -22.50 1.29
C LEU A 176 10.65 -21.02 1.72
N ARG A 177 9.93 -20.71 2.80
CA ARG A 177 9.79 -19.35 3.31
C ARG A 177 11.12 -18.74 3.78
N GLY A 178 11.16 -17.42 3.77
CA GLY A 178 12.15 -16.63 4.49
C GLY A 178 11.82 -16.47 5.97
N HIS A 179 12.76 -15.84 6.67
CA HIS A 179 12.65 -15.45 8.07
C HIS A 179 13.09 -13.98 8.21
N LEU A 180 12.20 -13.13 8.70
CA LEU A 180 12.47 -11.74 9.00
C LEU A 180 13.09 -11.61 10.40
N SER A 181 14.14 -10.81 10.50
CA SER A 181 14.79 -10.44 11.76
C SER A 181 14.95 -8.93 11.87
N GLU A 182 15.19 -8.44 13.09
CA GLU A 182 15.54 -7.03 13.29
C GLU A 182 16.93 -6.72 12.75
N ALA A 183 17.05 -5.60 12.06
CA ALA A 183 18.30 -5.08 11.53
C ALA A 183 18.49 -3.60 11.85
N GLY A 184 19.74 -3.18 12.03
CA GLY A 184 20.09 -1.78 12.30
C GLY A 184 19.46 -1.21 13.57
N GLU A 185 19.24 0.11 13.59
CA GLU A 185 18.70 0.86 14.75
C GLU A 185 17.22 1.25 14.60
N ALA A 186 16.65 1.15 13.41
CA ALA A 186 15.23 1.43 13.18
C ALA A 186 14.35 0.41 13.93
N ARG A 187 13.28 0.88 14.57
CA ARG A 187 12.37 0.06 15.40
C ARG A 187 10.92 0.33 15.01
N PHE A 188 10.62 0.24 13.72
CA PHE A 188 9.26 0.42 13.20
C PHE A 188 8.44 -0.88 13.26
N CYS A 189 9.10 -2.02 13.26
CA CYS A 189 8.47 -3.32 13.02
C CYS A 189 8.41 -4.19 14.27
N THR A 190 7.30 -4.91 14.40
CA THR A 190 7.13 -6.02 15.34
C THR A 190 7.13 -7.33 14.55
N ILE A 191 7.98 -8.28 14.95
CA ILE A 191 8.12 -9.58 14.29
C ILE A 191 7.56 -10.67 15.22
N PRO A 192 6.33 -11.16 15.01
CA PRO A 192 5.76 -12.21 15.83
C PRO A 192 6.35 -13.59 15.52
N GLY A 193 6.46 -14.42 16.56
CA GLY A 193 6.64 -15.86 16.43
C GLY A 193 7.91 -16.27 15.67
N ASP A 194 7.71 -16.93 14.53
CA ASP A 194 8.74 -17.61 13.74
C ASP A 194 9.33 -16.74 12.62
N GLY A 195 9.12 -15.42 12.65
CA GLY A 195 9.71 -14.51 11.67
C GLY A 195 9.06 -14.54 10.28
N LEU A 196 7.92 -15.22 10.09
CA LEU A 196 7.22 -15.17 8.79
C LEU A 196 6.71 -13.77 8.44
N LEU A 197 6.28 -13.01 9.45
CA LEU A 197 5.65 -11.70 9.28
C LEU A 197 6.45 -10.62 10.00
N ALA A 198 6.43 -9.41 9.46
CA ALA A 198 6.79 -8.19 10.18
C ALA A 198 5.68 -7.16 10.00
N ASP A 199 5.16 -6.66 11.12
CA ASP A 199 4.13 -5.63 11.17
C ASP A 199 4.76 -4.30 11.56
N CYS A 200 4.87 -3.40 10.58
CA CYS A 200 5.62 -2.15 10.67
C CYS A 200 4.69 -0.94 10.75
N ALA A 201 4.80 -0.19 11.84
CA ALA A 201 4.18 1.13 11.98
C ALA A 201 5.20 2.21 11.60
N ILE A 202 5.03 2.82 10.43
CA ILE A 202 6.00 3.73 9.82
C ILE A 202 5.30 5.06 9.59
N GLY A 203 5.65 6.09 10.35
CA GLY A 203 4.95 7.38 10.34
C GLY A 203 3.46 7.21 10.68
N GLN A 204 2.59 7.68 9.78
CA GLN A 204 1.13 7.52 9.85
C GLN A 204 0.66 6.21 9.17
N GLY A 205 1.58 5.53 8.50
CA GLY A 205 1.38 4.34 7.68
C GLY A 205 1.46 3.02 8.40
N ARG A 206 1.28 1.97 7.60
CA ARG A 206 1.54 0.60 8.03
C ARG A 206 2.02 -0.25 6.87
N ALA A 207 2.99 -1.11 7.12
CA ALA A 207 3.41 -2.16 6.19
C ALA A 207 3.38 -3.52 6.89
N LEU A 208 2.70 -4.49 6.30
CA LEU A 208 2.83 -5.90 6.66
C LEU A 208 3.71 -6.58 5.62
N VAL A 209 4.88 -7.03 6.05
CA VAL A 209 5.80 -7.81 5.22
C VAL A 209 5.63 -9.28 5.54
N ILE A 210 5.49 -10.11 4.51
CA ILE A 210 5.36 -11.56 4.59
C ILE A 210 6.54 -12.16 3.83
N ALA A 211 7.33 -12.97 4.52
CA ALA A 211 8.54 -13.59 3.99
C ALA A 211 8.26 -14.82 3.11
N ASP A 212 7.15 -14.83 2.39
CA ASP A 212 6.73 -15.90 1.50
C ASP A 212 5.67 -15.35 0.51
N ALA A 213 5.57 -15.95 -0.67
CA ALA A 213 4.54 -15.66 -1.66
C ALA A 213 3.67 -16.89 -1.99
N ALA A 214 3.85 -18.04 -1.32
CA ALA A 214 3.02 -19.24 -1.51
C ALA A 214 1.51 -18.97 -1.35
N ILE A 215 1.12 -18.00 -0.52
CA ILE A 215 -0.29 -17.58 -0.39
C ILE A 215 -0.85 -17.09 -1.70
N VAL A 216 -0.06 -16.43 -2.55
CA VAL A 216 -0.48 -15.86 -3.83
C VAL A 216 0.19 -16.57 -5.00
N ASP A 217 0.54 -17.85 -4.83
CA ASP A 217 1.17 -18.66 -5.86
C ASP A 217 0.28 -18.78 -7.11
N ILE A 218 0.94 -18.85 -8.28
CA ILE A 218 0.32 -19.06 -9.58
C ILE A 218 -0.41 -20.40 -9.61
N VAL A 219 0.23 -21.43 -9.05
CA VAL A 219 -0.31 -22.78 -8.98
C VAL A 219 -1.04 -22.92 -7.66
N GLY A 220 -2.35 -22.71 -7.70
CA GLY A 220 -3.17 -22.69 -6.49
C GLY A 220 -4.67 -22.50 -6.78
N PRO A 221 -5.46 -22.15 -5.76
CA PRO A 221 -5.02 -21.83 -4.39
C PRO A 221 -4.51 -23.08 -3.65
N HIS A 222 -3.43 -22.91 -2.89
CA HIS A 222 -3.05 -23.89 -1.86
C HIS A 222 -4.11 -23.93 -0.76
N ALA A 223 -4.15 -25.01 0.02
CA ALA A 223 -5.05 -25.09 1.16
C ALA A 223 -4.88 -23.84 2.06
N HIS A 224 -6.00 -23.25 2.48
CA HIS A 224 -6.06 -22.03 3.31
C HIS A 224 -5.63 -20.71 2.65
N ALA A 225 -5.17 -20.70 1.39
CA ALA A 225 -4.66 -19.49 0.74
C ALA A 225 -5.71 -18.37 0.63
N GLU A 226 -6.95 -18.70 0.24
CA GLU A 226 -8.03 -17.70 0.12
C GLU A 226 -8.36 -17.07 1.47
N ASP A 227 -8.59 -17.89 2.49
CA ASP A 227 -8.93 -17.41 3.83
C ASP A 227 -7.76 -16.61 4.45
N ALA A 228 -6.52 -17.03 4.21
CA ALA A 228 -5.33 -16.31 4.63
C ALA A 228 -5.23 -14.94 3.95
N LEU A 229 -5.43 -14.87 2.63
CA LEU A 229 -5.40 -13.61 1.88
C LEU A 229 -6.46 -12.62 2.37
N ARG A 230 -7.68 -13.10 2.64
CA ARG A 230 -8.75 -12.28 3.26
C ARG A 230 -8.32 -11.73 4.61
N ARG A 231 -7.84 -12.59 5.51
CA ARG A 231 -7.39 -12.15 6.85
C ARG A 231 -6.25 -11.14 6.78
N ILE A 232 -5.29 -11.34 5.88
CA ILE A 232 -4.17 -10.43 5.65
C ILE A 232 -4.67 -9.06 5.17
N ALA A 233 -5.53 -9.05 4.15
CA ALA A 233 -6.12 -7.81 3.64
C ALA A 233 -6.94 -7.10 4.73
N ASP A 234 -7.70 -7.84 5.53
CA ASP A 234 -8.51 -7.27 6.60
C ASP A 234 -7.67 -6.66 7.73
N HIS A 235 -6.54 -7.31 8.07
CA HIS A 235 -5.63 -6.83 9.11
C HIS A 235 -5.02 -5.47 8.78
N VAL A 236 -4.66 -5.24 7.50
CA VAL A 236 -3.93 -4.03 7.08
C VAL A 236 -4.84 -2.97 6.48
N PHE A 237 -5.83 -3.35 5.69
CA PHE A 237 -6.62 -2.41 4.88
C PHE A 237 -7.96 -2.02 5.50
N VAL A 238 -8.52 -2.85 6.37
CA VAL A 238 -9.93 -2.73 6.80
C VAL A 238 -10.07 -2.25 8.24
N LYS A 239 -9.05 -2.44 9.09
CA LYS A 239 -9.01 -1.73 10.38
C LYS A 239 -8.72 -0.26 10.14
N ILE A 240 -9.75 0.54 9.86
CA ILE A 240 -9.99 1.82 10.51
C ILE A 240 -11.51 2.11 10.49
N GLY A 241 -12.16 2.04 11.67
CA GLY A 241 -13.47 2.63 11.91
C GLY A 241 -13.44 4.13 12.27
N ASP A 242 -12.27 4.78 12.14
CA ASP A 242 -11.98 6.15 12.58
C ASP A 242 -11.48 7.10 11.45
N ASP A 243 -11.38 6.66 10.19
CA ASP A 243 -10.84 7.45 9.05
C ASP A 243 -11.97 8.08 8.22
N ALA A 244 -13.23 7.88 8.62
CA ALA A 244 -14.37 8.66 8.15
C ALA A 244 -14.30 10.10 8.71
N GLY A 245 -13.31 10.88 8.27
CA GLY A 245 -13.16 12.24 8.79
C GLY A 245 -12.09 13.13 8.16
N ILE A 246 -11.24 12.62 7.27
CA ILE A 246 -10.20 13.44 6.64
C ILE A 246 -10.19 13.18 5.14
N ASP A 247 -11.09 13.84 4.39
CA ASP A 247 -10.68 14.81 3.38
C ASP A 247 -11.88 15.46 2.65
N ALA A 248 -11.78 16.78 2.39
CA ALA A 248 -12.39 17.53 1.26
C ALA A 248 -12.66 19.01 1.57
N GLN A 249 -12.76 19.44 2.83
CA GLN A 249 -13.19 20.82 3.17
C GLN A 249 -12.09 21.77 3.67
N GLN A 250 -10.89 21.29 4.02
CA GLN A 250 -9.81 22.18 4.52
C GLN A 250 -8.72 22.53 3.50
N ALA A 251 -8.71 21.93 2.31
CA ALA A 251 -7.74 22.26 1.26
C ALA A 251 -8.11 23.51 0.42
N ARG A 252 -9.20 24.22 0.75
CA ARG A 252 -9.62 25.45 0.05
C ARG A 252 -9.87 26.60 1.02
N GLU A 253 -8.81 27.07 1.67
CA GLU A 253 -8.73 28.46 2.12
C GLU A 253 -7.25 28.81 2.42
N VAL A 254 -6.53 29.21 1.37
CA VAL A 254 -5.33 30.03 1.51
C VAL A 254 -5.78 31.48 1.27
N PRO A 255 -5.83 32.34 2.30
CA PRO A 255 -5.98 33.77 2.06
C PRO A 255 -4.62 34.31 1.59
N GLU A 256 -4.57 34.84 0.37
CA GLU A 256 -3.47 35.68 -0.08
C GLU A 256 -3.34 36.89 0.86
N SER A 257 -2.13 37.15 1.37
CA SER A 257 -1.80 38.41 2.03
C SER A 257 -0.43 38.90 1.57
N PRO A 258 -0.26 40.22 1.32
CA PRO A 258 0.82 40.72 0.48
C PRO A 258 2.15 40.92 1.23
N ALA A 259 3.20 40.94 0.42
CA ALA A 259 4.60 41.10 0.74
C ALA A 259 4.94 42.18 1.78
N ASN A 260 5.86 41.85 2.69
CA ASN A 260 6.74 42.83 3.33
C ASN A 260 8.09 42.18 3.68
N TRP A 261 9.13 42.47 2.90
CA TRP A 261 10.51 42.14 3.24
C TRP A 261 11.14 43.35 3.94
N PRO A 262 11.70 43.21 5.15
CA PRO A 262 12.47 44.29 5.75
C PRO A 262 13.86 44.36 5.09
N GLU A 263 14.14 45.51 4.51
CA GLU A 263 15.45 45.94 4.03
C GLU A 263 16.43 45.99 5.21
N MET A 264 17.47 45.15 5.18
CA MET A 264 18.51 45.13 6.21
C MET A 264 19.81 45.70 5.66
N ALA A 265 20.20 46.80 6.30
CA ALA A 265 21.30 47.69 5.99
C ALA A 265 22.68 47.01 5.96
N THR A 266 23.50 47.47 5.02
CA THR A 266 24.97 47.30 5.00
C THR A 266 25.64 48.14 6.10
N PRO A 267 26.66 47.61 6.80
CA PRO A 267 27.64 48.44 7.50
C PRO A 267 29.01 48.39 6.82
N ASP A 268 29.39 49.58 6.35
CA ASP A 268 30.69 50.25 6.33
C ASP A 268 32.03 49.47 6.36
N ASN A 269 32.80 49.82 5.35
CA ASN A 269 34.24 49.67 5.21
C ASN A 269 35.02 50.39 6.34
N HIS A 270 35.84 49.64 7.07
CA HIS A 270 37.05 50.17 7.70
C HIS A 270 38.25 49.34 7.25
N ALA A 271 39.02 49.89 6.30
CA ALA A 271 40.35 49.41 5.95
C ALA A 271 41.37 50.46 6.41
N ASP A 272 42.31 49.98 7.21
CA ASP A 272 43.31 50.74 7.93
C ASP A 272 44.28 51.55 7.04
N HIS A 273 44.63 52.71 7.58
CA HIS A 273 45.76 53.51 7.15
C HIS A 273 47.08 52.86 7.60
N ALA A 274 47.92 52.48 6.65
CA ALA A 274 49.37 52.44 6.83
C ALA A 274 50.03 53.39 5.81
N LYS A 275 50.67 54.46 6.30
CA LYS A 275 51.45 55.42 5.53
C LYS A 275 52.94 55.34 5.88
N GLY A 276 53.77 55.46 4.84
CA GLY A 276 55.19 55.81 4.87
C GLY A 276 56.09 54.61 4.60
N GLY A 277 56.88 54.50 3.54
CA GLY A 277 57.51 55.51 2.68
C GLY A 277 59.04 55.35 2.75
N ASN A 278 59.61 54.42 1.96
CA ASN A 278 60.63 54.67 0.91
C ASN A 278 62.11 54.70 1.42
N PRO A 279 63.15 54.81 0.55
CA PRO A 279 63.88 53.72 -0.11
C PRO A 279 65.39 53.68 0.20
N GLY A 280 66.06 52.59 -0.21
CA GLY A 280 67.44 52.64 -0.71
C GLY A 280 68.53 52.00 0.16
N GLN A 281 69.38 51.23 -0.56
CA GLN A 281 70.60 50.50 -0.18
C GLN A 281 70.43 49.05 0.26
#